data_AF-A0A4D8R3X8-F1
#
_entry.id   AF-A0A4D8R3X8-F1
#
_cell.length_a   1.000
_cell.length_b   1.000
_cell.length_c   1.000
_cell.angle_alpha   90.00
_cell.angle_beta   90.00
_cell.angle_gamma   90.00
#
_symmetry.space_group_name_H-M   'P 1'
#
loop_
_entity.id
_entity.type
_entity.pdbx_description
1 polymer ?
#
loop_
_entity_poly.entity_id
_entity_poly.type
_entity_poly.pdbx_seq_one_letter_code
_entity_poly.pdbx_strand_id
1 'polypeptide(L)' 'MLRLGAKVRHHGQDAMVIARTLGGHPSYDLRLIDGTIVKYALEADCEAMPGDGGFPLPPSGTGAEGRPG' A
#
# COMPACT_ATOMS: atom_id res chain seq x y z
N MET A 1 -7.66 1.75 -4.53
CA MET A 1 -7.40 0.34 -4.16
C MET A 1 -6.05 0.16 -3.48
N LEU A 2 -6.07 0.06 -2.15
CA LEU A 2 -4.90 -0.20 -1.32
C LEU A 2 -4.33 -1.62 -1.52
N ARG A 3 -3.00 -1.73 -1.43
CA ARG A 3 -2.26 -3.00 -1.55
C ARG A 3 -2.08 -3.66 -0.19
N LEU A 4 -1.95 -4.98 -0.18
CA LEU A 4 -1.52 -5.69 1.02
C LEU A 4 -0.12 -5.20 1.42
N GLY A 5 0.10 -4.92 2.70
CA GLY A 5 1.34 -4.33 3.22
C GLY A 5 1.43 -2.81 3.07
N ALA A 6 0.47 -2.16 2.40
CA ALA A 6 0.49 -0.71 2.27
C ALA A 6 0.35 -0.03 3.64
N LYS A 7 1.22 0.95 3.90
CA LYS A 7 1.10 1.86 5.04
C LYS A 7 0.03 2.90 4.77
N VAL A 8 -0.87 3.07 5.72
CA VAL A 8 -2.00 4.00 5.66
C VAL A 8 -2.19 4.68 7.00
N ARG A 9 -2.95 5.78 7.01
CA ARG A 9 -3.49 6.38 8.22
C ARG A 9 -4.97 6.03 8.32
N HIS A 10 -5.40 5.53 9.47
CA HIS A 10 -6.80 5.23 9.76
C HIS A 10 -7.23 6.08 10.96
N HIS A 11 -8.16 7.01 10.75
CA HIS A 11 -8.59 7.99 11.77
C HIS A 11 -7.42 8.71 12.48
N GLY A 12 -6.41 9.12 11.70
CA GLY A 12 -5.24 9.82 12.22
C GLY A 12 -4.16 8.94 12.86
N GLN A 13 -4.36 7.61 12.92
CA GLN A 13 -3.39 6.66 13.46
C GLN A 13 -2.72 5.83 12.36
N ASP A 14 -1.40 5.62 12.47
CA ASP A 14 -0.65 4.78 11.53
C ASP A 14 -1.08 3.32 11.58
N ALA A 15 -1.25 2.74 10.40
CA ALA A 15 -1.70 1.38 10.21
C ALA A 15 -1.09 0.74 8.96
N MET A 16 -1.20 -0.58 8.87
CA MET A 16 -0.81 -1.36 7.69
C MET A 16 -1.94 -2.28 7.25
N VAL A 17 -2.17 -2.37 5.95
CA VAL A 17 -3.14 -3.29 5.36
C VAL A 17 -2.64 -4.73 5.49
N ILE A 18 -3.37 -5.59 6.21
CA ILE A 18 -3.02 -6.99 6.46
C ILE A 18 -3.97 -8.01 5.81
N ALA A 19 -5.16 -7.58 5.36
CA ALA A 19 -6.02 -8.36 4.49
C ALA A 19 -6.86 -7.45 3.59
N ARG A 20 -7.39 -8.00 2.49
CA ARG A 20 -8.24 -7.29 1.53
C ARG A 20 -9.46 -8.12 1.19
N THR A 21 -10.64 -7.54 1.33
CA THR A 21 -11.90 -8.12 0.87
C THR A 21 -12.41 -7.30 -0.31
N LEU A 22 -12.52 -7.94 -1.47
CA LEU A 22 -12.83 -7.29 -2.75
C LEU A 22 -14.23 -7.65 -3.30
N GLY A 23 -15.06 -8.32 -2.51
CA GLY A 23 -16.43 -8.65 -2.89
C GLY A 23 -17.37 -7.47 -2.67
N GLY A 24 -17.71 -6.76 -3.74
CA GLY A 24 -18.56 -5.56 -3.67
C GLY A 24 -17.74 -4.31 -3.38
N HIS A 25 -17.83 -3.79 -2.16
CA HIS A 25 -17.05 -2.62 -1.75
C HIS A 25 -15.70 -3.03 -1.16
N PRO A 26 -14.58 -2.44 -1.62
CA PRO A 26 -13.28 -2.76 -1.08
C PRO A 26 -13.21 -2.41 0.40
N SER A 27 -12.84 -3.41 1.20
CA SER A 27 -12.62 -3.26 2.65
C SER A 27 -11.34 -3.98 3.07
N TYR A 28 -10.77 -3.54 4.18
CA TYR A 28 -9.42 -3.89 4.63
C TYR A 28 -9.41 -4.29 6.09
N ASP A 29 -8.61 -5.32 6.41
CA ASP A 29 -8.17 -5.51 7.79
C ASP A 29 -6.87 -4.74 7.95
N LEU A 30 -6.81 -3.89 8.97
CA LEU A 30 -5.68 -3.02 9.28
C LEU A 30 -5.07 -3.43 10.61
N ARG A 31 -3.74 -3.45 10.67
CA ARG A 31 -3.01 -3.53 11.93
C ARG A 31 -2.53 -2.14 12.30
N LEU A 32 -3.04 -1.60 13.41
CA LEU A 32 -2.59 -0.35 14.00
C LEU A 32 -1.19 -0.54 14.63
N ILE A 33 -0.48 0.57 14.89
CA ILE A 33 0.86 0.53 15.49
C ILE A 33 0.88 -0.14 16.88
N ASP A 34 -0.18 0.01 17.67
CA ASP A 34 -0.34 -0.66 18.99
C ASP A 34 -0.66 -2.16 18.86
N GLY A 35 -0.73 -2.69 17.65
CA GLY A 35 -1.02 -4.10 17.37
C GLY A 35 -2.50 -4.46 17.29
N THR A 36 -3.40 -3.52 17.60
CA THR A 36 -4.85 -3.68 17.44
C THR A 36 -5.22 -3.94 15.98
N ILE A 37 -6.17 -4.84 15.75
CA ILE A 37 -6.70 -5.12 14.42
C ILE A 37 -8.05 -4.44 14.24
N VAL A 38 -8.16 -3.60 13.23
CA VAL A 38 -9.42 -3.05 12.73
C VAL A 38 -9.85 -3.90 11.54
N LYS A 39 -11.09 -4.37 11.53
CA LYS A 39 -11.60 -5.22 10.45
C LYS A 39 -12.57 -4.46 9.57
N TYR A 40 -12.58 -4.80 8.29
CA TYR A 40 -13.51 -4.25 7.29
C TYR A 40 -13.49 -2.71 7.19
N ALA A 41 -12.35 -2.07 7.43
CA ALA A 41 -12.18 -0.63 7.22
C ALA A 41 -12.41 -0.30 5.74
N LEU A 42 -13.18 0.74 5.43
CA LEU A 42 -13.44 1.12 4.05
C LEU A 42 -12.22 1.85 3.48
N GLU A 43 -12.09 1.84 2.16
CA GLU A 43 -11.05 2.62 1.48
C GLU A 43 -11.13 4.11 1.84
N ALA A 44 -12.33 4.66 2.04
CA ALA A 44 -12.54 6.05 2.39
C ALA A 44 -12.07 6.43 3.81
N ASP A 45 -11.95 5.45 4.71
CA ASP A 45 -11.45 5.66 6.08
C ASP A 45 -9.91 5.64 6.15
N CYS A 46 -9.26 5.32 5.02
CA CYS A 46 -7.82 5.12 4.91
C CYS A 46 -7.16 6.22 4.08
N GLU A 47 -6.20 6.91 4.67
CA GLU A 47 -5.34 7.85 3.97
C GLU A 47 -4.08 7.12 3.51
N ALA A 48 -3.85 7.03 2.19
CA ALA A 48 -2.64 6.43 1.67
C ALA A 48 -1.42 7.30 1.98
N MET A 49 -0.39 6.72 2.59
CA MET A 49 0.84 7.47 2.87
C MET A 49 1.76 7.49 1.64
N PRO A 50 2.25 8.67 1.20
CA PRO A 50 3.22 8.77 0.13
C PRO A 50 4.57 8.23 0.63
N GLY A 51 4.90 7.00 0.24
CA GLY A 51 6.17 6.37 0.63
C GLY A 51 6.24 4.85 0.46
N ASP A 52 5.10 4.17 0.32
CA ASP A 52 5.05 2.69 0.20
C ASP A 52 4.47 2.23 -1.15
N GLY A 53 4.48 3.13 -2.14
CA GLY A 53 3.96 2.91 -3.50
C GLY A 53 4.92 2.19 -4.46
N GLY A 54 5.98 1.57 -3.94
CA GLY A 54 6.90 0.79 -4.76
C GLY A 54 8.03 0.24 -3.94
N PHE A 55 8.17 -1.09 -3.93
CA PHE A 55 9.51 -1.66 -3.96
C PHE A 55 10.30 -0.87 -5.02
N PRO A 56 11.54 -0.43 -4.78
CA PRO A 56 12.37 0.02 -5.89
C PRO A 56 12.41 -1.17 -6.85
N LEU A 57 11.73 -1.04 -7.98
CA LEU A 57 12.09 -1.80 -9.15
C LEU A 57 13.61 -1.57 -9.28
N PRO A 58 14.46 -2.60 -9.39
CA PRO A 58 15.82 -2.33 -9.86
C PRO A 58 15.66 -1.52 -11.14
N PRO A 59 16.54 -0.55 -11.45
CA PRO A 59 16.44 0.20 -12.69
C PRO A 59 16.34 -0.80 -13.83
N SER A 60 15.13 -0.96 -14.37
CA SER A 60 14.84 -1.88 -15.47
C SER A 60 15.63 -1.30 -16.62
N GLY A 61 16.65 -2.06 -17.06
CA GLY A 61 17.74 -1.59 -17.87
C GLY A 61 17.33 -0.58 -18.94
N THR A 62 17.85 0.64 -18.81
CA THR A 62 18.09 1.46 -19.99
C THR A 62 19.15 0.72 -20.80
N GLY A 63 18.72 0.12 -21.90
CA GLY A 63 19.57 -0.59 -22.83
C GLY A 63 20.81 0.22 -23.16
N ALA A 64 21.98 -0.33 -22.82
CA ALA A 64 23.23 0.05 -23.44
C ALA A 64 23.28 -0.62 -24.83
N GLU A 65 22.60 -0.02 -25.79
CA GLU A 65 22.73 -0.32 -27.22
C GLU A 65 22.54 1.02 -27.95
N GLY A 66 23.51 1.64 -28.63
CA GLY A 66 24.91 1.29 -28.86
C GLY A 66 25.73 2.52 -29.29
N ARG A 67 27.05 2.30 -29.40
CA ARG A 67 28.01 3.09 -30.21
C ARG A 67 27.54 3.27 -31.67
N PRO A 68 28.12 4.14 -32.54
CA PRO A 68 29.25 5.08 -32.38
C PRO A 68 29.00 6.49 -32.98
N GLY A 69 29.98 7.38 -32.86
CA GLY A 69 30.07 8.67 -33.58
C GLY A 69 31.29 9.46 -33.13
#